data_AF-E7EYF8-F1
#
_entry.id   AF-E7EYF8-F1
#
_cell.length_a   1.000
_cell.length_b   1.000
_cell.length_c   1.000
_cell.angle_alpha   90.00
_cell.angle_beta   90.00
_cell.angle_gamma   90.00
#
_symmetry.space_group_name_H-M   'P 1'
#
loop_
_entity.id
_entity.type
_entity.pdbx_description
1 polymer ?
#
loop_
_entity_poly.entity_id
_entity_poly.type
_entity_poly.pdbx_seq_one_letter_code
_entity_poly.pdbx_strand_id
1 'polypeptide(L)'
;MGRKSNRAKEKKQRRLEERAAMDAVCAKVDAANKLEDPLSAMPVFKKYDRNGLNLQIECKRVTALSPDTVEWAYELTRANMQTLYEQSEWGWKEREKREEMKDERAWYLLARDADSTPLAFSHFRFDVECGDEVLYW
;
A
#
# COMPACT_ATOMS: atom_id res chain seq x y z
N MET A 1 -19.46 48.88 8.25
CA MET A 1 -18.10 48.33 8.50
C MET A 1 -18.05 46.85 8.97
N GLY A 2 -19.16 46.09 9.05
CA GLY A 2 -19.15 44.73 9.66
C GLY A 2 -18.85 43.51 8.75
N ARG A 3 -19.02 43.63 7.42
CA ARG A 3 -18.93 42.47 6.49
C ARG A 3 -17.51 41.89 6.28
N LYS A 4 -16.46 42.71 6.38
CA LYS A 4 -15.05 42.26 6.20
C LYS A 4 -14.56 41.40 7.37
N SER A 5 -15.06 41.63 8.59
CA SER A 5 -14.67 40.91 9.81
C SER A 5 -15.21 39.48 9.83
N ASN A 6 -16.47 39.26 9.46
CA ASN A 6 -17.06 37.92 9.40
C ASN A 6 -16.42 37.03 8.33
N ARG A 7 -16.15 37.57 7.14
CA ARG A 7 -15.48 36.82 6.07
C ARG A 7 -14.07 36.35 6.47
N ALA A 8 -13.35 37.15 7.26
CA ALA A 8 -12.02 36.77 7.76
C ALA A 8 -12.11 35.66 8.83
N LYS A 9 -13.12 35.74 9.72
CA LYS A 9 -13.39 34.70 10.73
C LYS A 9 -13.80 33.38 10.08
N GLU A 10 -14.73 33.41 9.13
CA GLU A 10 -15.17 32.24 8.36
C GLU A 10 -14.00 31.60 7.60
N LYS A 11 -13.15 32.40 6.94
CA LYS A 11 -11.95 31.89 6.25
C LYS A 11 -10.95 31.25 7.22
N LYS A 12 -10.78 31.82 8.43
CA LYS A 12 -9.92 31.23 9.47
C LYS A 12 -10.50 29.91 9.99
N GLN A 13 -11.81 29.87 10.24
CA GLN A 13 -12.50 28.66 10.70
C GLN A 13 -12.40 27.53 9.67
N ARG A 14 -12.67 27.82 8.40
CA ARG A 14 -12.56 26.82 7.33
C ARG A 14 -11.15 26.23 7.21
N ARG A 15 -10.10 27.06 7.34
CA ARG A 15 -8.72 26.56 7.36
C ARG A 15 -8.40 25.66 8.54
N LEU A 16 -9.02 25.94 9.70
CA LEU A 16 -8.85 25.11 10.90
C LEU A 16 -9.52 23.75 10.70
N GLU A 17 -10.73 23.74 10.12
CA GLU A 17 -11.47 22.52 9.79
C GLU A 17 -10.76 21.70 8.72
N GLU A 18 -10.28 22.33 7.63
CA GLU A 18 -9.47 21.69 6.59
C GLU A 18 -8.21 21.04 7.18
N ARG A 19 -7.53 21.72 8.10
CA ARG A 19 -6.35 21.18 8.79
C ARG A 19 -6.71 20.01 9.71
N ALA A 20 -7.76 20.17 10.52
CA ALA A 20 -8.20 19.11 11.44
C ALA A 20 -8.66 17.86 10.69
N ALA A 21 -9.32 18.03 9.54
CA ALA A 21 -9.69 16.93 8.66
C ALA A 21 -8.44 16.21 8.12
N MET A 22 -7.45 16.96 7.64
CA MET A 22 -6.18 16.38 7.17
C MET A 22 -5.43 15.66 8.30
N ASP A 23 -5.35 16.25 9.50
CA ASP A 23 -4.69 15.62 10.65
C ASP A 23 -5.39 14.30 11.03
N ALA A 24 -6.72 14.23 10.93
CA ALA A 24 -7.49 13.02 11.18
C ALA A 24 -7.24 11.92 10.15
N VAL A 25 -7.07 12.28 8.87
CA VAL A 25 -6.73 11.36 7.78
C VAL A 25 -5.32 10.79 7.99
N CYS A 26 -4.33 11.66 8.24
CA CYS A 26 -2.96 11.24 8.56
C CYS A 26 -2.91 10.31 9.78
N ALA A 27 -3.69 10.59 10.82
CA ALA A 27 -3.73 9.75 12.02
C ALA A 27 -4.20 8.31 11.74
N LYS A 28 -5.12 8.11 10.80
CA LYS A 28 -5.57 6.76 10.40
C LYS A 28 -4.47 6.01 9.65
N VAL A 29 -3.82 6.67 8.69
CA VAL A 29 -2.71 6.08 7.92
C VAL A 29 -1.53 5.75 8.84
N ASP A 30 -1.20 6.63 9.78
CA ASP A 30 -0.17 6.39 10.78
C ASP A 30 -0.52 5.20 11.69
N ALA A 31 -1.79 5.09 12.11
CA ALA A 31 -2.26 3.97 12.91
C ALA A 31 -2.15 2.64 12.15
N ALA A 32 -2.55 2.62 10.86
CA ALA A 32 -2.43 1.45 10.01
C ALA A 32 -0.96 1.03 9.80
N ASN A 33 -0.08 2.00 9.54
CA ASN A 33 1.35 1.75 9.43
C ASN A 33 2.03 1.39 10.77
N LYS A 34 1.40 1.56 11.92
CA LYS A 34 1.93 1.09 13.21
C LYS A 34 1.57 -0.36 13.52
N LEU A 35 0.69 -0.99 12.72
CA LEU A 35 0.39 -2.40 12.87
C LEU A 35 1.65 -3.25 12.58
N GLU A 36 1.77 -4.33 13.33
CA GLU A 36 2.78 -5.37 13.05
C GLU A 36 2.29 -6.31 11.94
N ASP A 37 1.02 -6.72 12.03
CA ASP A 37 0.36 -7.59 11.07
C ASP A 37 -1.09 -7.13 10.82
N PRO A 38 -1.37 -6.52 9.66
CA PRO A 38 -2.72 -6.12 9.26
C PRO A 38 -3.74 -7.27 9.18
N LEU A 39 -3.30 -8.52 9.01
CA LEU A 39 -4.17 -9.69 8.95
C LEU A 39 -4.47 -10.31 10.32
N SER A 40 -3.87 -9.81 11.40
CA SER A 40 -4.07 -10.35 12.75
C SER A 40 -5.56 -10.38 13.17
N ALA A 41 -6.34 -9.38 12.75
CA ALA A 41 -7.77 -9.30 13.00
C ALA A 41 -8.60 -10.29 12.17
N MET A 42 -8.02 -10.91 11.14
CA MET A 42 -8.72 -11.78 10.20
C MET A 42 -7.97 -13.10 9.95
N PRO A 43 -7.73 -13.91 11.00
CA PRO A 43 -6.89 -15.11 10.92
C PRO A 43 -7.42 -16.16 9.92
N VAL A 44 -8.73 -16.17 9.66
CA VAL A 44 -9.36 -17.08 8.69
C VAL A 44 -8.87 -16.88 7.26
N PHE A 45 -8.37 -15.68 6.92
CA PHE A 45 -7.82 -15.39 5.59
C PHE A 45 -6.31 -15.66 5.47
N LYS A 46 -5.66 -16.16 6.54
CA LYS A 46 -4.25 -16.58 6.49
C LYS A 46 -4.05 -17.94 5.81
N LYS A 47 -5.13 -18.64 5.44
CA LYS A 47 -5.06 -19.90 4.69
C LYS A 47 -5.99 -19.86 3.49
N TYR A 48 -5.50 -20.31 2.34
CA TYR A 48 -6.30 -20.58 1.15
C TYR A 48 -6.21 -22.07 0.81
N ASP A 49 -7.33 -22.78 0.93
CA ASP A 49 -7.40 -24.24 0.71
C ASP A 49 -8.59 -24.56 -0.21
N ARG A 50 -8.42 -24.27 -1.50
CA ARG A 50 -9.47 -24.41 -2.54
C ARG A 50 -8.84 -24.72 -3.88
N ASN A 51 -9.59 -25.42 -4.74
CA ASN A 51 -9.20 -25.69 -6.13
C ASN A 51 -7.84 -26.41 -6.28
N GLY A 52 -7.48 -27.28 -5.33
CA GLY A 52 -6.20 -27.99 -5.33
C GLY A 52 -5.00 -27.16 -4.84
N LEU A 53 -5.22 -25.90 -4.42
CA LEU A 53 -4.20 -25.08 -3.79
C LEU A 53 -4.32 -25.15 -2.27
N ASN A 54 -3.18 -25.23 -1.59
CA ASN A 54 -3.07 -25.14 -0.14
C ASN A 54 -1.96 -24.14 0.21
N LEU A 55 -2.37 -22.88 0.42
CA LEU A 55 -1.46 -21.75 0.57
C LEU A 55 -1.60 -21.12 1.96
N GLN A 56 -0.46 -20.68 2.48
CA GLN A 56 -0.37 -19.77 3.63
C GLN A 56 -0.29 -18.34 3.12
N ILE A 57 -1.10 -17.46 3.70
CA ILE A 57 -1.14 -16.03 3.38
C ILE A 57 -0.54 -15.26 4.56
N GLU A 58 0.48 -14.45 4.26
CA GLU A 58 1.14 -13.58 5.22
C GLU A 58 1.14 -12.13 4.74
N CYS A 59 1.08 -11.18 5.66
CA CYS A 59 1.24 -9.76 5.36
C CYS A 59 2.47 -9.24 6.09
N LYS A 60 3.42 -8.68 5.35
CA LYS A 60 4.72 -8.22 5.87
C LYS A 60 5.12 -6.90 5.23
N ARG A 61 5.86 -6.09 5.99
CA ARG A 61 6.58 -4.94 5.43
C ARG A 61 7.73 -5.43 4.57
N VAL A 62 8.10 -4.65 3.55
CA VAL A 62 9.28 -4.96 2.72
C VAL A 62 10.56 -5.11 3.56
N THR A 63 10.69 -4.33 4.63
CA THR A 63 11.84 -4.37 5.56
C THR A 63 11.94 -5.68 6.34
N ALA A 64 10.87 -6.48 6.39
CA ALA A 64 10.85 -7.81 7.01
C ALA A 64 10.96 -8.95 5.98
N LEU A 65 11.08 -8.64 4.68
CA LEU A 65 11.25 -9.63 3.62
C LEU A 65 12.73 -9.87 3.29
N SER A 66 13.03 -11.08 2.84
CA SER A 66 14.33 -11.36 2.25
C SER A 66 14.50 -10.62 0.92
N PRO A 67 15.72 -10.18 0.57
CA PRO A 67 16.00 -9.60 -0.74
C PRO A 67 15.52 -10.49 -1.90
N ASP A 68 15.68 -11.82 -1.76
CA ASP A 68 15.25 -12.79 -2.76
C ASP A 68 13.73 -12.80 -2.97
N THR A 69 12.94 -12.60 -1.91
CA THR A 69 11.47 -12.51 -2.04
C THR A 69 11.08 -11.25 -2.80
N VAL A 70 11.74 -10.13 -2.51
CA VAL A 70 11.45 -8.85 -3.20
C VAL A 70 11.88 -8.93 -4.66
N GLU A 71 13.01 -9.56 -4.95
CA GLU A 71 13.48 -9.79 -6.32
C GLU A 71 12.53 -10.71 -7.10
N TRP A 72 12.08 -11.80 -6.48
CA TRP A 72 11.06 -12.69 -7.07
C TRP A 72 9.77 -11.93 -7.42
N ALA A 73 9.29 -11.07 -6.52
CA ALA A 73 8.07 -10.28 -6.74
C ALA A 73 8.26 -9.29 -7.91
N TYR A 74 9.44 -8.67 -8.01
CA TYR A 74 9.78 -7.80 -9.13
C TYR A 74 9.83 -8.56 -10.45
N GLU A 75 10.55 -9.69 -10.52
CA GLU A 75 10.67 -10.48 -11.76
C GLU A 75 9.30 -11.03 -12.19
N LEU A 76 8.45 -11.45 -11.25
CA LEU A 76 7.07 -11.84 -11.55
C LEU A 76 6.27 -10.67 -12.15
N THR A 77 6.41 -9.47 -11.57
CA THR A 77 5.77 -8.24 -12.10
C THR A 77 6.25 -7.92 -13.49
N ARG A 78 7.56 -7.95 -13.70
CA ARG A 78 8.20 -7.70 -14.99
C ARG A 78 7.70 -8.68 -16.04
N ALA A 79 7.73 -9.98 -15.75
CA ALA A 79 7.27 -11.03 -16.65
C ALA A 79 5.80 -10.83 -17.07
N ASN A 80 4.94 -10.38 -16.15
CA ASN A 80 3.52 -10.20 -16.41
C ASN A 80 3.17 -8.85 -17.06
N MET A 81 3.93 -7.78 -16.74
CA MET A 81 3.51 -6.41 -17.00
C MET A 81 4.43 -5.64 -17.95
N GLN A 82 5.69 -6.03 -18.15
CA GLN A 82 6.66 -5.24 -18.91
C GLN A 82 6.14 -4.87 -20.31
N THR A 83 5.65 -5.85 -21.07
CA THR A 83 5.13 -5.60 -22.43
C THR A 83 3.91 -4.67 -22.43
N LEU A 84 3.04 -4.78 -21.43
CA LEU A 84 1.86 -3.90 -21.31
C LEU A 84 2.27 -2.45 -21.03
N TYR A 85 3.26 -2.26 -20.16
CA TYR A 85 3.82 -0.94 -19.87
C TYR A 85 4.51 -0.33 -21.08
N GLU A 86 5.32 -1.11 -21.82
CA GLU A 86 6.01 -0.68 -23.04
C GLU A 86 5.03 -0.26 -24.16
N GLN A 87 3.83 -0.84 -24.20
CA GLN A 87 2.77 -0.47 -25.14
C GLN A 87 1.92 0.72 -24.66
N SER A 88 2.07 1.14 -23.41
CA SER A 88 1.34 2.27 -22.82
C SER A 88 2.15 3.57 -22.93
N GLU A 89 1.51 4.69 -22.60
CA GLU A 89 2.17 6.01 -22.53
C GLU A 89 3.23 6.11 -21.42
N TRP A 90 3.22 5.19 -20.45
CA TRP A 90 4.12 5.21 -19.29
C TRP A 90 5.49 4.59 -19.58
N GLY A 91 5.55 3.61 -20.47
CA GLY A 91 6.75 2.78 -20.71
C GLY A 91 7.11 1.88 -19.51
N TRP A 92 8.03 0.93 -19.73
CA TRP A 92 8.60 0.14 -18.63
C TRP A 92 9.86 0.80 -18.10
N LYS A 93 9.84 1.19 -16.82
CA LYS A 93 10.96 1.85 -16.15
C LYS A 93 11.48 0.97 -15.02
N GLU A 94 12.41 0.08 -15.35
CA GLU A 94 12.96 -0.91 -14.43
C GLU A 94 13.45 -0.29 -13.10
N ARG A 95 14.28 0.76 -13.17
CA ARG A 95 14.83 1.39 -11.96
C ARG A 95 13.73 1.97 -11.06
N GLU A 96 12.80 2.72 -11.64
CA GLU A 96 11.69 3.33 -10.89
C GLU A 96 10.79 2.24 -10.26
N LYS A 97 10.48 1.17 -11.00
CA LYS A 97 9.65 0.08 -10.47
C LYS A 97 10.34 -0.71 -9.36
N ARG A 98 11.64 -0.93 -9.47
CA ARG A 98 12.46 -1.55 -8.40
C ARG A 98 12.53 -0.67 -7.15
N GLU A 99 12.68 0.65 -7.32
CA GLU A 99 12.66 1.62 -6.22
C GLU A 99 11.29 1.66 -5.53
N GLU A 100 10.20 1.68 -6.30
CA GLU A 100 8.82 1.63 -5.81
C GLU A 100 8.58 0.39 -4.93
N MET A 101 8.95 -0.80 -5.42
CA MET A 101 8.77 -2.07 -4.72
C MET A 101 9.67 -2.21 -3.48
N LYS A 102 10.73 -1.41 -3.36
CA LYS A 102 11.67 -1.41 -2.23
C LYS A 102 11.44 -0.28 -1.23
N ASP A 103 10.45 0.58 -1.45
CA ASP A 103 10.12 1.68 -0.54
C ASP A 103 9.78 1.15 0.85
N GLU A 104 10.35 1.73 1.90
CA GLU A 104 10.19 1.26 3.28
C GLU A 104 8.74 1.22 3.78
N ARG A 105 7.84 1.97 3.12
CA ARG A 105 6.41 2.01 3.41
C ARG A 105 5.64 0.87 2.75
N ALA A 106 6.29 0.09 1.87
CA ALA A 106 5.67 -0.99 1.14
C ALA A 106 5.30 -2.16 2.06
N TRP A 107 4.06 -2.61 1.89
CA TRP A 107 3.52 -3.83 2.43
C TRP A 107 3.35 -4.86 1.31
N TYR A 108 3.54 -6.11 1.68
CA TYR A 108 3.39 -7.26 0.82
C TYR A 108 2.43 -8.24 1.46
N LEU A 109 1.36 -8.56 0.74
CA LEU A 109 0.55 -9.73 0.98
C LEU A 109 1.12 -10.87 0.14
N LEU A 110 1.62 -11.93 0.75
CA LEU A 110 2.27 -13.05 0.06
C LEU A 110 1.45 -14.33 0.25
N ALA A 111 1.30 -15.10 -0.82
CA ALA A 111 0.79 -16.46 -0.76
C ALA A 111 1.94 -17.44 -1.00
N ARG A 112 2.16 -18.35 -0.05
CA ARG A 112 3.22 -19.37 -0.09
C ARG A 112 2.64 -20.77 -0.03
N ASP A 113 3.28 -21.72 -0.71
CA ASP A 113 2.93 -23.13 -0.60
C ASP A 113 3.49 -23.80 0.68
N ALA A 114 3.35 -25.12 0.77
CA ALA A 114 3.82 -25.91 1.91
C ALA A 114 5.36 -25.87 2.08
N ASP A 115 6.10 -25.63 0.99
CA ASP A 115 7.56 -25.52 0.99
C ASP A 115 8.04 -24.08 1.24
N SER A 116 7.11 -23.18 1.60
CA SER A 116 7.34 -21.74 1.77
C SER A 116 7.75 -21.01 0.47
N THR A 117 7.53 -21.62 -0.69
CA THR A 117 7.79 -21.00 -1.99
C THR A 117 6.72 -19.94 -2.26
N PRO A 118 7.11 -18.69 -2.61
CA PRO A 118 6.14 -17.67 -2.93
C PRO A 118 5.51 -17.95 -4.31
N LEU A 119 4.18 -17.92 -4.38
CA LEU A 119 3.41 -18.19 -5.60
C LEU A 119 2.60 -17.00 -6.09
N ALA A 120 2.20 -16.09 -5.19
CA ALA A 120 1.50 -14.87 -5.55
C ALA A 120 1.80 -13.77 -4.53
N PHE A 121 1.63 -12.51 -4.95
CA PHE A 121 1.70 -11.40 -4.03
C PHE A 121 0.78 -10.24 -4.45
N SER A 122 0.54 -9.35 -3.50
CA SER A 122 0.06 -7.99 -3.73
C SER A 122 0.96 -7.03 -2.97
N HIS A 123 1.47 -6.01 -3.67
CA HIS A 123 2.21 -4.91 -3.09
C HIS A 123 1.23 -3.76 -2.84
N PHE A 124 1.27 -3.16 -1.65
CA PHE A 124 0.41 -2.02 -1.33
C PHE A 124 1.01 -1.12 -0.26
N ARG A 125 0.38 0.03 -0.02
CA ARG A 125 0.70 1.00 1.04
C ARG A 125 -0.58 1.55 1.65
N PHE A 126 -0.53 1.87 2.95
CA PHE A 126 -1.48 2.81 3.53
C PHE A 126 -0.92 4.21 3.31
N ASP A 127 -1.61 5.05 2.55
CA ASP A 127 -1.16 6.39 2.19
C ASP A 127 -2.32 7.38 2.18
N VAL A 128 -1.99 8.67 2.00
CA VAL A 128 -2.97 9.74 1.81
C VAL A 128 -2.89 10.21 0.36
N GLU A 129 -3.99 10.09 -0.38
CA GLU A 129 -4.08 10.56 -1.76
C GLU A 129 -5.27 11.50 -1.90
N CYS A 130 -5.05 12.67 -2.51
CA CYS A 130 -6.07 13.73 -2.67
C CYS A 130 -6.78 14.16 -1.37
N GLY A 131 -6.19 13.89 -0.20
CA GLY A 131 -6.75 14.23 1.11
C GLY A 131 -7.57 13.12 1.76
N ASP A 132 -7.66 11.95 1.14
CA ASP A 132 -8.35 10.77 1.67
C ASP A 132 -7.34 9.68 2.06
N GLU A 133 -7.67 8.89 3.09
CA GLU A 133 -6.90 7.68 3.40
C GLU A 133 -7.16 6.60 2.35
N VAL A 134 -6.09 6.06 1.75
CA VAL A 134 -6.19 5.06 0.68
C VAL A 134 -5.30 3.85 0.93
N LEU A 135 -5.71 2.73 0.34
CA LEU A 135 -4.84 1.59 0.10
C LEU A 135 -4.30 1.71 -1.32
N TYR A 136 -3.06 2.14 -1.47
CA TYR A 136 -2.41 2.31 -2.77
C TYR A 136 -1.75 1.00 -3.18
N TRP A 137 -2.02 0.47 -4.38
CA TRP A 137 -1.54 -0.84 -4.85
C TRP A 137 -0.86 -0.77 -6.23
#